data_AF-A0A7C3YX86-F1
#
_entry.id   AF-A0A7C3YX86-F1
#
_cell.length_a   1.000
_cell.length_b   1.000
_cell.length_c   1.000
_cell.angle_alpha   90.00
_cell.angle_beta   90.00
_cell.angle_gamma   90.00
#
_symmetry.space_group_name_H-M   'P 1'
#
loop_
_entity.id
_entity.type
_entity.pdbx_description
1 polymer ?
#
loop_
_entity_poly.entity_id
_entity_poly.type
_entity_poly.pdbx_seq_one_letter_code
_entity_poly.pdbx_strand_id
1 'polypeptide(L)'
;MKNKLVYVCDIVIKLMLYISCAGVAILFWPDSFELGQIKITVLQVSSTIIFTFWVIKCLEINRIPFSTDLKRILIPVLLFLISGIISYTVVSPYKSASFEELSLRIPYIIIFVVTISEFTDIIKSIKLMKIIVSVTVVLVLYGLIQHFGFDPMGW
;
A
#
# COMPACT_ATOMS: atom_id res chain seq x y z
N MET A 1 9.83 27.81 -6.94
CA MET A 1 8.76 27.24 -6.09
C MET A 1 8.44 25.78 -6.44
N LYS A 2 8.22 25.44 -7.72
CA LYS A 2 7.90 24.07 -8.19
C LYS A 2 8.81 22.95 -7.64
N ASN A 3 10.13 23.16 -7.65
CA ASN A 3 11.07 22.15 -7.14
C ASN A 3 10.96 21.88 -5.64
N LYS A 4 10.51 22.86 -4.83
CA LYS A 4 10.36 22.66 -3.38
C LYS A 4 9.13 21.79 -3.06
N LEU A 5 8.02 22.02 -3.79
CA LEU A 5 6.79 21.25 -3.61
C LEU A 5 6.99 19.78 -4.02
N VAL A 6 7.60 19.55 -5.18
CA VAL A 6 7.94 18.20 -5.66
C VAL A 6 8.84 17.46 -4.65
N TYR A 7 9.84 18.14 -4.09
CA TYR A 7 10.70 17.56 -3.07
C TYR A 7 9.96 17.16 -1.79
N VAL A 8 9.01 18.00 -1.34
CA VAL A 8 8.17 17.68 -0.17
C VAL A 8 7.27 16.48 -0.47
N CYS A 9 6.63 16.44 -1.65
CA CYS A 9 5.84 15.28 -2.08
C CYS A 9 6.67 13.99 -2.08
N ASP A 10 7.90 14.02 -2.61
CA ASP A 10 8.82 12.87 -2.60
C ASP A 10 9.11 12.33 -1.20
N ILE A 11 9.34 13.24 -0.24
CA ILE A 11 9.60 12.85 1.15
C ILE A 11 8.35 12.20 1.75
N VAL A 12 7.19 12.85 1.60
CA VAL A 12 5.93 12.38 2.17
C VAL A 12 5.56 11.02 1.59
N ILE A 13 5.63 10.84 0.26
CA ILE A 13 5.31 9.58 -0.41
C ILE A 13 6.23 8.47 0.09
N LYS A 14 7.56 8.68 0.13
CA LYS A 14 8.51 7.67 0.59
C LYS A 14 8.28 7.29 2.05
N LEU A 15 8.11 8.28 2.93
CA LEU A 15 7.86 8.06 4.34
C LEU A 15 6.58 7.26 4.55
N MET A 16 5.49 7.67 3.90
CA MET A 16 4.20 7.00 4.01
C MET A 16 4.22 5.59 3.43
N LEU A 17 4.96 5.34 2.33
CA LEU A 17 5.15 3.99 1.81
C LEU A 17 5.92 3.10 2.79
N TYR A 18 6.99 3.61 3.41
CA TYR A 18 7.71 2.86 4.45
C TYR A 18 6.84 2.55 5.65
N ILE A 19 6.10 3.56 6.14
CA ILE A 19 5.16 3.38 7.26
C ILE A 19 4.07 2.38 6.89
N SER A 20 3.53 2.44 5.67
CA SER A 20 2.48 1.51 5.22
C SER A 20 3.00 0.08 5.11
N CYS A 21 4.18 -0.14 4.53
CA CYS A 21 4.77 -1.47 4.44
C CYS A 21 5.10 -2.05 5.82
N ALA A 22 5.65 -1.25 6.73
CA ALA A 22 5.94 -1.69 8.09
C ALA A 22 4.67 -1.87 8.93
N GLY A 23 3.75 -0.91 8.84
CA GLY A 23 2.51 -0.84 9.60
C GLY A 23 1.53 -1.93 9.21
N VAL A 24 1.42 -2.29 7.92
CA VAL A 24 0.60 -3.45 7.50
C VAL A 24 1.14 -4.73 8.13
N ALA A 25 2.46 -4.94 8.15
CA ALA A 25 3.02 -6.15 8.74
C ALA A 25 2.75 -6.25 10.27
N ILE A 26 2.78 -5.12 10.98
CA ILE A 26 2.54 -5.06 12.43
C ILE A 26 1.04 -5.13 12.76
N LEU A 27 0.21 -4.35 12.05
CA LEU A 27 -1.22 -4.27 12.30
C LEU A 27 -1.94 -5.55 11.93
N PHE A 28 -1.43 -6.34 10.98
CA PHE A 28 -2.03 -7.61 10.61
C PHE A 28 -1.67 -8.76 11.56
N TRP A 29 -0.78 -8.56 12.54
CA TRP A 29 -0.37 -9.59 13.50
C TRP A 29 -1.46 -10.06 14.48
N PRO A 30 -2.29 -9.20 15.11
CA PRO A 30 -3.27 -9.69 16.07
C PRO A 30 -4.49 -10.28 15.32
N ASP A 31 -4.86 -11.52 15.63
CA ASP A 31 -5.96 -12.25 14.99
C ASP A 31 -7.37 -11.85 15.48
N SER A 32 -7.50 -10.77 16.25
CA SER A 32 -8.82 -10.34 16.71
C SER A 32 -9.62 -9.70 15.56
N PHE A 33 -10.79 -10.31 15.30
CA PHE A 33 -11.75 -9.89 14.27
C PHE A 33 -12.12 -8.40 14.38
N GLU A 34 -12.19 -7.86 15.60
CA GLU A 34 -12.48 -6.45 15.87
C GLU A 34 -11.42 -5.48 15.31
N LEU A 35 -10.18 -5.91 15.18
CA LEU A 35 -9.12 -5.09 14.58
C LEU A 35 -9.16 -5.11 13.04
N GLY A 36 -9.91 -6.03 12.42
CA GLY A 36 -9.99 -6.19 10.98
C GLY A 36 -10.40 -4.90 10.25
N GLN A 37 -11.42 -4.21 10.77
CA GLN A 37 -11.89 -2.96 10.18
C GLN A 37 -10.89 -1.81 10.36
N ILE A 38 -10.22 -1.74 11.51
CA ILE A 38 -9.18 -0.73 11.78
C ILE A 38 -8.01 -0.91 10.80
N LYS A 39 -7.57 -2.15 10.56
CA LYS A 39 -6.50 -2.46 9.59
C LYS A 39 -6.86 -1.95 8.18
N ILE A 40 -8.10 -2.18 7.75
CA ILE A 40 -8.61 -1.73 6.45
C ILE A 40 -8.66 -0.21 6.40
N THR A 41 -9.16 0.46 7.44
CA THR A 41 -9.21 1.93 7.49
C THR A 41 -7.81 2.53 7.45
N VAL A 42 -6.84 1.98 8.18
CA VAL A 42 -5.44 2.44 8.13
C VAL A 42 -4.88 2.31 6.72
N LEU A 43 -5.11 1.19 6.05
CA LEU A 43 -4.69 0.96 4.66
C LEU A 43 -5.34 1.98 3.70
N GLN A 44 -6.64 2.22 3.85
CA GLN A 44 -7.39 3.17 3.00
C GLN A 44 -6.91 4.62 3.22
N VAL A 45 -6.73 5.04 4.47
CA VAL A 45 -6.24 6.38 4.80
C VAL A 45 -4.81 6.56 4.30
N SER A 46 -3.92 5.61 4.55
CA SER A 46 -2.51 5.73 4.13
C SER A 46 -2.37 5.74 2.61
N SER A 47 -3.07 4.85 1.90
CA SER A 47 -3.07 4.82 0.44
C SER A 47 -3.68 6.09 -0.16
N THR A 48 -4.75 6.63 0.42
CA THR A 48 -5.36 7.89 -0.04
C THR A 48 -4.36 9.05 0.10
N ILE A 49 -3.69 9.18 1.25
CA ILE A 49 -2.66 10.21 1.45
C ILE A 49 -1.54 10.05 0.40
N ILE A 50 -1.02 8.84 0.24
CA ILE A 50 0.03 8.53 -0.74
C ILE A 50 -0.42 8.94 -2.16
N PHE A 51 -1.64 8.56 -2.54
CA PHE A 51 -2.21 8.89 -3.84
C PHE A 51 -2.35 10.38 -4.05
N THR A 52 -2.89 11.12 -3.08
CA THR A 52 -3.08 12.57 -3.17
C THR A 52 -1.75 13.28 -3.40
N PHE A 53 -0.71 12.96 -2.62
CA PHE A 53 0.61 13.57 -2.81
C PHE A 53 1.27 13.17 -4.14
N TRP A 54 1.05 11.93 -4.59
CA TRP A 54 1.52 11.48 -5.90
C TRP A 54 0.84 12.22 -7.05
N VAL A 55 -0.48 12.41 -7.00
CA VAL A 55 -1.21 13.20 -7.99
C VAL A 55 -0.73 14.64 -8.01
N ILE A 56 -0.57 15.29 -6.85
CA ILE A 56 -0.03 16.66 -6.75
C ILE A 56 1.35 16.75 -7.42
N LYS A 57 2.22 15.77 -7.15
CA LYS A 57 3.55 15.68 -7.79
C LYS A 57 3.44 15.54 -9.31
N CYS A 58 2.59 14.64 -9.81
CA CYS A 58 2.40 14.43 -11.25
C CYS A 58 1.89 15.69 -11.96
N LEU A 59 0.97 16.42 -11.33
CA LEU A 59 0.46 17.69 -11.83
C LEU A 59 1.57 18.75 -11.89
N GLU A 60 2.41 18.85 -10.87
CA GLU A 60 3.50 19.84 -10.86
C GLU A 60 4.61 19.56 -11.88
N ILE A 61 4.92 18.29 -12.10
CA ILE A 61 5.91 17.86 -13.10
C ILE A 61 5.29 17.85 -14.52
N ASN A 62 3.96 17.99 -14.64
CA ASN A 62 3.20 17.84 -15.89
C ASN A 62 3.51 16.51 -16.61
N ARG A 63 3.83 15.46 -15.86
CA ARG A 63 4.20 14.16 -16.42
C ARG A 63 3.83 13.04 -15.45
N ILE A 64 3.32 11.96 -16.02
CA ILE A 64 3.15 10.69 -15.31
C ILE A 64 4.46 9.90 -15.45
N PRO A 65 5.12 9.50 -14.34
CA PRO A 65 6.45 8.88 -14.35
C PRO A 65 6.42 7.39 -14.76
N PHE A 66 5.60 7.01 -15.74
CA PHE A 66 5.58 5.63 -16.26
C PHE A 66 6.48 5.48 -17.49
N SER A 67 7.51 4.64 -17.37
CA SER A 67 8.27 4.13 -18.51
C SER A 67 7.43 3.18 -19.36
N THR A 68 7.86 2.89 -20.58
CA THR A 68 7.17 1.98 -21.49
C THR A 68 7.06 0.57 -20.90
N ASP A 69 8.08 0.13 -20.17
CA ASP A 69 8.08 -1.17 -19.48
C ASP A 69 7.13 -1.19 -18.29
N LEU A 70 7.09 -0.10 -17.51
CA LEU A 70 6.12 0.06 -16.42
C LEU A 70 4.68 0.02 -16.92
N LYS A 71 4.40 0.59 -18.09
CA LYS A 71 3.06 0.52 -18.70
C LYS A 71 2.64 -0.93 -18.99
N ARG A 72 3.57 -1.80 -19.40
CA ARG A 72 3.26 -3.23 -19.64
C ARG A 72 2.88 -3.96 -18.35
N ILE A 73 3.57 -3.64 -17.25
CA ILE A 73 3.27 -4.19 -15.92
C ILE A 73 1.93 -3.65 -15.37
N LEU A 74 1.56 -2.42 -15.74
CA LEU A 74 0.33 -1.78 -15.28
C LEU A 74 -0.93 -2.41 -15.89
N ILE A 75 -0.86 -2.96 -17.10
CA ILE A 75 -2.00 -3.58 -17.81
C ILE A 75 -2.71 -4.66 -16.97
N PRO A 76 -2.04 -5.72 -16.47
CA PRO A 76 -2.71 -6.75 -15.68
C PRO A 76 -3.33 -6.20 -14.40
N VAL A 77 -2.71 -5.18 -13.79
CA VAL A 77 -3.22 -4.55 -12.57
C VAL A 77 -4.49 -3.75 -12.83
N LEU A 78 -4.52 -2.99 -13.93
CA LEU A 78 -5.72 -2.27 -14.34
C LEU A 78 -6.84 -3.23 -14.76
N LEU A 79 -6.51 -4.33 -15.46
CA LEU A 79 -7.48 -5.38 -15.78
C LEU A 79 -8.07 -6.02 -14.52
N PHE A 80 -7.25 -6.21 -13.47
CA PHE A 80 -7.72 -6.71 -12.18
C PHE A 80 -8.64 -5.71 -11.44
N LEU A 81 -8.40 -4.40 -11.58
CA LEU A 81 -9.34 -3.39 -11.08
C LEU A 81 -10.65 -3.41 -11.86
N ILE A 82 -10.56 -3.44 -13.19
CA ILE A 82 -11.72 -3.48 -14.09
C ILE A 82 -12.56 -4.72 -13.82
N SER A 83 -11.95 -5.89 -13.59
CA SER A 83 -12.70 -7.10 -13.24
C SER A 83 -13.46 -6.96 -11.93
N GLY A 84 -12.89 -6.28 -10.93
CA GLY A 84 -13.58 -5.93 -9.69
C GLY A 84 -14.77 -4.99 -9.93
N ILE A 85 -14.60 -3.98 -10.77
CA ILE A 85 -15.68 -3.05 -11.14
C ILE A 85 -16.81 -3.77 -11.87
N ILE A 86 -16.49 -4.65 -12.82
CA ILE A 86 -17.48 -5.45 -13.56
C ILE A 86 -18.21 -6.40 -12.61
N SER A 87 -17.49 -7.03 -11.69
CA SER A 87 -18.08 -7.91 -10.67
C SER A 87 -19.10 -7.14 -9.81
N TYR A 88 -18.72 -5.97 -9.29
CA TYR A 88 -19.59 -5.13 -8.49
C TYR A 88 -20.79 -4.60 -9.29
N THR A 89 -20.59 -4.10 -10.51
CA THR A 89 -21.65 -3.41 -11.26
C THR A 89 -22.59 -4.38 -11.99
N VAL A 90 -22.05 -5.38 -12.68
CA VAL A 90 -22.83 -6.21 -13.63
C VAL A 90 -23.13 -7.61 -13.09
N VAL A 91 -22.14 -8.32 -12.55
CA VAL A 91 -22.24 -9.78 -12.36
C VAL A 91 -22.78 -10.17 -10.99
N SER A 92 -22.32 -9.51 -9.91
CA SER A 92 -22.60 -9.99 -8.57
C SER A 92 -24.06 -9.72 -8.16
N PRO A 93 -24.81 -10.74 -7.71
CA PRO A 93 -26.10 -10.58 -7.06
C PRO A 93 -25.95 -10.03 -5.62
N TYR A 94 -24.77 -10.17 -5.02
CA TYR A 94 -24.45 -9.67 -3.67
C TYR A 94 -23.61 -8.39 -3.76
N LYS A 95 -24.30 -7.25 -3.91
CA LYS A 95 -23.67 -5.94 -4.09
C LYS A 95 -22.81 -5.51 -2.89
N SER A 96 -23.22 -5.82 -1.65
CA SER A 96 -22.45 -5.44 -0.45
C SER A 96 -21.10 -6.15 -0.39
N ALA A 97 -21.07 -7.47 -0.53
CA ALA A 97 -19.84 -8.25 -0.50
C ALA A 97 -18.89 -7.90 -1.67
N SER A 98 -19.44 -7.72 -2.87
CA SER A 98 -18.65 -7.30 -4.04
C SER A 98 -18.11 -5.87 -3.92
N PHE A 99 -18.83 -4.98 -3.24
CA PHE A 99 -18.34 -3.65 -2.91
C PHE A 99 -17.18 -3.69 -1.93
N GLU A 100 -17.27 -4.50 -0.87
CA GLU A 100 -16.19 -4.67 0.10
C GLU A 100 -14.90 -5.16 -0.58
N GLU A 101 -15.00 -6.18 -1.44
CA GLU A 101 -13.85 -6.63 -2.24
C GLU A 101 -13.26 -5.52 -3.12
N LEU A 102 -14.11 -4.77 -3.84
CA LEU A 102 -13.65 -3.67 -4.68
C LEU A 102 -12.97 -2.57 -3.86
N SER A 103 -13.55 -2.23 -2.70
CA SER A 103 -13.03 -1.22 -1.78
C SER A 103 -11.66 -1.57 -1.21
N LEU A 104 -11.34 -2.87 -1.10
CA LEU A 104 -10.03 -3.36 -0.70
C LEU A 104 -9.04 -3.39 -1.86
N ARG A 105 -9.48 -3.68 -3.08
CA ARG A 105 -8.59 -3.71 -4.26
C ARG A 105 -8.01 -2.33 -4.60
N ILE A 106 -8.82 -1.28 -4.50
CA ILE A 106 -8.43 0.10 -4.82
C ILE A 106 -7.14 0.54 -4.07
N PRO A 107 -7.07 0.49 -2.73
CA PRO A 107 -5.91 0.95 -1.99
C PRO A 107 -4.64 0.12 -2.29
N TYR A 108 -4.76 -1.19 -2.47
CA TYR A 108 -3.62 -2.03 -2.87
C TYR A 108 -3.08 -1.65 -4.25
N ILE A 109 -3.97 -1.40 -5.21
CA ILE A 109 -3.58 -0.99 -6.56
C ILE A 109 -2.94 0.39 -6.54
N ILE A 110 -3.48 1.33 -5.76
CA ILE A 110 -2.87 2.65 -5.55
C ILE A 110 -1.45 2.51 -5.03
N ILE A 111 -1.25 1.74 -3.94
CA ILE A 111 0.08 1.55 -3.34
C ILE A 111 1.03 0.93 -4.37
N PHE A 112 0.58 -0.08 -5.11
CA PHE A 112 1.38 -0.71 -6.16
C PHE A 112 1.81 0.30 -7.23
N VAL A 113 0.86 1.03 -7.80
CA VAL A 113 1.10 2.00 -8.88
C VAL A 113 2.07 3.09 -8.43
N VAL A 114 1.86 3.65 -7.24
CA VAL A 114 2.76 4.69 -6.72
C VAL A 114 4.14 4.11 -6.45
N THR A 115 4.24 2.91 -5.87
CA THR A 115 5.52 2.25 -5.58
C THR A 115 6.35 2.03 -6.84
N ILE A 116 5.78 1.41 -7.89
CA ILE A 116 6.53 1.14 -9.12
C ILE A 116 6.95 2.43 -9.85
N SER A 117 6.22 3.53 -9.62
CA SER A 117 6.50 4.82 -10.23
C SER A 117 7.58 5.62 -9.49
N GLU A 118 7.72 5.43 -8.18
CA GLU A 118 8.67 6.15 -7.32
C GLU A 118 10.00 5.40 -7.14
N PHE A 119 9.93 4.07 -7.16
CA PHE A 119 11.06 3.17 -6.94
C PHE A 119 11.62 2.62 -8.26
N THR A 120 11.94 3.51 -9.19
CA THR A 120 12.61 3.17 -10.45
C THR A 120 14.09 2.84 -10.26
N ASP A 121 14.72 3.38 -9.22
CA ASP A 121 16.14 3.18 -8.94
C ASP A 121 16.37 1.96 -8.04
N ILE A 122 17.29 1.09 -8.45
CA ILE A 122 17.63 -0.13 -7.71
C ILE A 122 18.03 0.16 -6.25
N ILE A 123 18.73 1.26 -6.00
CA ILE A 123 19.18 1.65 -4.66
C ILE A 123 17.97 1.96 -3.75
N LYS A 124 16.96 2.65 -4.27
CA LYS A 124 15.74 2.95 -3.53
C LYS A 124 14.97 1.67 -3.23
N SER A 125 14.87 0.77 -4.21
CA SER A 125 14.17 -0.52 -4.06
C SER A 125 14.86 -1.41 -3.02
N ILE A 126 16.19 -1.47 -3.02
CA ILE A 126 16.96 -2.20 -1.99
C ILE A 126 16.68 -1.61 -0.61
N LYS A 127 16.59 -0.28 -0.46
CA LYS A 127 16.28 0.34 0.83
C LYS A 127 14.89 -0.04 1.34
N LEU A 128 13.88 -0.04 0.46
CA LEU A 128 12.53 -0.52 0.78
C LEU A 128 12.55 -2.00 1.20
N MET A 129 13.22 -2.85 0.43
CA MET A 129 13.34 -4.28 0.74
C MET A 129 14.03 -4.53 2.08
N LYS A 130 15.07 -3.77 2.42
CA LYS A 130 15.73 -3.86 3.73
C LYS A 130 14.78 -3.54 4.88
N ILE A 131 13.93 -2.53 4.73
CA ILE A 131 12.92 -2.18 5.73
C ILE A 131 11.92 -3.32 5.88
N ILE A 132 11.38 -3.83 4.77
CA ILE A 132 10.43 -4.94 4.78
C ILE A 132 11.03 -6.15 5.50
N VAL A 133 12.23 -6.59 5.11
CA VAL A 133 12.92 -7.73 5.75
C VAL A 133 13.17 -7.47 7.22
N SER A 134 13.61 -6.26 7.60
CA SER A 134 13.87 -5.92 9.01
C SER A 134 12.59 -6.01 9.85
N VAL A 135 11.47 -5.47 9.34
CA VAL A 135 10.18 -5.55 10.03
C VAL A 135 9.70 -6.99 10.13
N THR A 136 9.85 -7.79 9.06
CA THR A 136 9.51 -9.21 9.07
C THR A 136 10.32 -9.97 10.13
N VAL A 137 11.62 -9.70 10.25
CA VAL A 137 12.45 -10.33 11.30
C VAL A 137 11.95 -9.96 12.70
N VAL A 138 11.64 -8.68 12.94
CA VAL A 138 11.08 -8.23 14.22
C VAL A 138 9.77 -8.95 14.55
N LEU A 139 8.88 -9.11 13.56
CA LEU A 139 7.61 -9.80 13.73
C LEU A 139 7.78 -11.30 13.98
N VAL A 140 8.70 -11.96 13.27
CA VAL A 140 9.01 -13.37 13.51
C VAL A 140 9.57 -13.56 14.92
N LEU A 141 10.49 -12.70 15.36
CA LEU A 141 11.04 -12.75 16.71
C LEU A 141 9.95 -12.54 17.77
N TYR A 142 9.07 -11.55 17.56
CA TYR A 142 7.92 -11.32 18.42
C TYR A 142 7.02 -12.56 18.49
N GLY A 143 6.68 -13.14 17.34
CA GLY A 143 5.85 -14.34 17.29
C GLY A 143 6.48 -15.56 17.95
N LEU A 144 7.79 -15.71 17.87
CA LEU A 144 8.52 -16.74 18.61
C LEU A 144 8.45 -16.50 20.13
N ILE A 145 8.65 -15.26 20.58
CA ILE A 145 8.55 -14.91 22.01
C ILE A 145 7.14 -15.22 22.54
N GLN A 146 6.11 -14.84 21.78
CA GLN A 146 4.71 -15.14 22.09
C GLN A 146 4.45 -16.67 22.12
N HIS A 147 4.99 -17.43 21.18
CA HIS A 147 4.87 -18.89 21.15
C HIS A 147 5.45 -19.57 22.40
N PHE A 148 6.52 -19.02 22.98
CA PHE A 148 7.11 -19.51 24.23
C PHE A 148 6.40 -19.01 25.51
N GLY A 149 5.23 -18.37 25.37
CA GLY A 149 4.38 -17.98 26.51
C GLY A 149 4.76 -16.64 27.15
N PHE A 150 5.67 -15.88 26.54
CA PHE A 150 5.93 -14.50 26.95
C PHE A 150 5.07 -13.59 26.10
N ASP A 151 3.95 -13.12 26.66
CA ASP A 151 3.18 -12.06 26.03
C ASP A 151 3.54 -10.69 26.65
N PRO A 152 4.39 -9.88 26.00
CA PRO A 152 4.70 -8.55 26.49
C PRO A 152 3.52 -7.58 26.36
N MET A 153 2.49 -7.93 25.57
CA MET A 153 1.29 -7.14 25.38
C MET A 153 0.10 -8.01 25.82
N GLY A 154 -0.17 -8.10 27.13
CA GLY A 154 -1.30 -8.88 27.62
C GLY A 154 -2.61 -8.42 26.99
N TRP A 155 -3.13 -9.20 26.05
CA TRP A 155 -4.51 -9.11 25.53
C TRP A 155 -5.24 -10.40 25.91
#